data_AF-A0AAV4NTI0-F1
#
_entry.id   AF-A0AAV4NTI0-F1
#
_cell.length_a   1.000
_cell.length_b   1.000
_cell.length_c   1.000
_cell.angle_alpha   90.00
_cell.angle_beta   90.00
_cell.angle_gamma   90.00
#
_symmetry.space_group_name_H-M   'P 1'
#
loop_
_entity.id
_entity.type
_entity.pdbx_description
1 polymer ?
#
loop_
_entity_poly.entity_id
_entity_poly.type
_entity_poly.pdbx_seq_one_letter_code
_entity_poly.pdbx_strand_id
1 'polypeptide(L)'
;MKGNKWDKAELEKKYGKRLLKSLVEDTLSETWKNSNSKSCPHCKASIEKMEGCNKMTCFKCGTFFLLDMWRTFESWQNPYEHFNSLTGDCILFEQIDLDNNLNGYEIQPGEFLIGNN
;
A
#
# COMPACT_ATOMS: atom_id res chain seq x y z
N MET A 1 14.88 -11.87 16.31
CA MET A 1 15.20 -12.87 17.36
C MET A 1 15.99 -14.01 16.75
N LYS A 2 17.21 -14.30 17.22
CA LYS A 2 17.92 -15.54 16.88
C LYS A 2 17.72 -16.52 18.05
N GLY A 3 16.89 -17.54 17.85
CA GLY A 3 16.64 -18.59 18.85
C GLY A 3 17.73 -19.65 18.81
N ASN A 4 18.14 -20.14 19.98
CA ASN A 4 19.10 -21.23 20.12
C ASN A 4 18.42 -22.56 19.69
N LYS A 5 19.18 -23.46 19.06
CA LYS A 5 18.68 -24.73 18.50
C LYS A 5 18.16 -25.71 19.57
N TRP A 6 18.72 -25.66 20.78
CA TRP A 6 18.33 -26.43 21.97
C TRP A 6 16.97 -25.98 22.50
N ASP A 7 16.68 -24.67 22.48
CA ASP A 7 15.39 -24.12 22.93
C ASP A 7 14.25 -24.60 22.04
N LYS A 8 14.48 -24.72 20.73
CA LYS A 8 13.45 -25.18 19.78
C LYS A 8 13.06 -26.64 20.03
N ALA A 9 14.03 -27.53 20.21
CA ALA A 9 13.75 -28.96 20.39
C ALA A 9 12.97 -29.23 21.70
N GLU A 10 13.30 -28.50 22.77
CA GLU A 10 12.59 -28.59 24.04
C GLU A 10 11.14 -28.08 23.93
N LEU A 11 10.94 -26.94 23.27
CA LEU A 11 9.61 -26.39 23.00
C LEU A 11 8.76 -27.33 22.13
N GLU A 12 9.36 -27.94 21.09
CA GLU A 12 8.68 -28.93 20.24
C GLU A 12 8.28 -30.18 21.03
N LYS A 13 9.09 -30.64 21.98
CA LYS A 13 8.75 -31.78 22.86
C LYS A 13 7.60 -31.47 23.81
N LYS A 14 7.54 -30.24 24.34
CA LYS A 14 6.53 -29.83 25.32
C LYS A 14 5.17 -29.50 24.70
N TYR A 15 5.15 -28.80 23.57
CA TYR A 15 3.93 -28.24 22.97
C TYR A 15 3.55 -28.86 21.61
N GLY A 16 4.45 -29.66 21.04
CA GLY A 16 4.25 -30.28 19.74
C GLY A 16 4.62 -29.37 18.58
N LYS A 17 5.26 -29.95 17.57
CA LYS A 17 5.81 -29.24 16.40
C LYS A 17 4.75 -28.47 15.59
N ARG A 18 3.54 -29.01 15.45
CA ARG A 18 2.47 -28.38 14.65
C ARG A 18 1.97 -27.09 15.29
N LEU A 19 1.69 -27.13 16.60
CA LEU A 19 1.23 -25.97 17.36
C LEU A 19 2.30 -24.88 17.36
N LEU A 20 3.55 -25.25 17.65
CA LEU A 20 4.66 -24.29 17.69
C LEU A 20 4.88 -23.62 16.33
N LYS A 21 4.77 -24.38 15.22
CA LYS A 21 4.87 -23.84 13.86
C LYS A 21 3.73 -22.85 13.57
N SER A 22 2.48 -23.20 13.88
CA SER A 22 1.33 -22.30 13.69
C SER A 22 1.52 -21.00 14.44
N LEU A 23 1.88 -21.05 15.72
CA LEU A 23 2.07 -19.85 16.55
C LEU A 23 3.15 -18.92 15.97
N VAL A 24 4.25 -19.49 15.47
CA VAL A 24 5.31 -18.73 14.82
C VAL A 24 4.80 -18.11 13.52
N GLU A 25 4.11 -18.89 12.68
CA GLU A 25 3.55 -18.42 11.41
C GLU A 25 2.50 -17.31 11.61
N ASP A 26 1.63 -17.45 12.60
CA ASP A 26 0.61 -16.47 12.95
C ASP A 26 1.26 -15.17 13.44
N THR A 27 2.25 -15.26 14.33
CA THR A 27 3.00 -14.10 14.84
C THR A 27 3.72 -13.37 13.71
N LEU A 28 4.41 -14.10 12.83
CA LEU A 28 5.10 -13.52 11.68
C LEU A 28 4.11 -12.85 10.72
N SER A 29 2.96 -13.48 10.50
CA SER A 29 1.90 -12.93 9.64
C SER A 29 1.32 -11.64 10.23
N GLU A 30 1.06 -11.59 11.54
CA GLU A 30 0.57 -10.39 12.22
C GLU A 30 1.56 -9.25 12.22
N THR A 31 2.83 -9.54 12.53
CA THR A 31 3.89 -8.53 12.49
C THR A 31 4.05 -7.94 11.09
N TRP A 32 4.05 -8.78 10.05
CA TRP A 32 4.11 -8.33 8.66
C TRP A 32 2.91 -7.48 8.25
N LYS A 33 1.68 -7.91 8.60
CA LYS A 33 0.45 -7.13 8.36
C LYS A 33 0.54 -5.76 9.03
N ASN A 34 1.01 -5.69 10.28
CA ASN A 34 1.08 -4.43 11.02
C ASN A 34 2.12 -3.46 10.45
N SER A 35 3.23 -3.95 9.89
CA SER A 35 4.27 -3.10 9.31
C SER A 35 4.01 -2.68 7.85
N ASN A 36 3.33 -3.52 7.06
CA ASN A 36 3.20 -3.32 5.60
C ASN A 36 1.76 -3.02 5.15
N SER A 37 0.79 -3.03 6.06
CA SER A 37 -0.59 -2.70 5.74
C SER A 37 -1.11 -1.58 6.63
N LYS A 38 -2.22 -1.01 6.21
CA LYS A 38 -2.94 0.03 6.92
C LYS A 38 -4.43 -0.32 6.93
N SER A 39 -5.14 0.15 7.95
CA SER A 39 -6.54 -0.22 8.15
C SER A 39 -7.48 0.64 7.31
N CYS A 40 -8.37 0.01 6.54
CA CYS A 40 -9.46 0.68 5.85
C CYS A 40 -10.23 1.60 6.83
N PRO A 41 -10.47 2.87 6.51
CA PRO A 41 -11.13 3.80 7.45
C PRO A 41 -12.55 3.35 7.79
N HIS A 42 -13.24 2.70 6.84
CA HIS A 42 -14.62 2.23 6.97
C HIS A 42 -14.73 0.86 7.67
N CYS A 43 -14.13 -0.21 7.12
CA CYS A 43 -14.33 -1.58 7.61
C CYS A 43 -13.16 -2.19 8.38
N LYS A 44 -12.06 -1.43 8.56
CA LYS A 44 -10.83 -1.83 9.25
C LYS A 44 -10.08 -3.03 8.63
N ALA A 45 -10.42 -3.45 7.42
CA ALA A 45 -9.61 -4.43 6.69
C ALA A 45 -8.18 -3.92 6.48
N SER A 46 -7.19 -4.77 6.70
CA SER A 46 -5.78 -4.50 6.37
C SER A 46 -5.61 -4.40 4.86
N ILE A 47 -5.08 -3.27 4.39
CA ILE A 47 -4.83 -2.96 2.98
C ILE A 47 -3.36 -2.59 2.83
N GLU A 48 -2.67 -3.28 1.95
CA GLU A 48 -1.30 -2.96 1.53
C GLU A 48 -1.34 -2.01 0.32
N LYS A 49 -0.52 -0.95 0.34
CA LYS A 49 -0.37 -0.06 -0.81
C LYS A 49 0.46 -0.78 -1.87
N MET A 50 -0.05 -0.89 -3.08
CA MET A 50 0.77 -1.18 -4.26
C MET A 50 1.16 0.15 -4.92
N GLU A 51 2.37 0.21 -5.47
CA GLU A 51 2.93 1.43 -6.08
C GLU A 51 2.01 2.08 -7.12
N GLY A 52 2.26 3.36 -7.40
CA GLY A 52 1.54 4.13 -8.40
C GLY A 52 0.68 5.21 -7.77
N CYS A 53 -0.54 4.86 -7.33
CA CYS A 53 -1.58 5.84 -7.03
C CYS A 53 -2.04 5.84 -5.56
N ASN A 54 -2.20 7.03 -4.98
CA ASN A 54 -2.68 7.22 -3.61
C ASN A 54 -4.20 7.02 -3.44
N LYS A 55 -4.97 7.01 -4.54
CA LYS A 55 -6.40 6.66 -4.51
C LYS A 55 -6.56 5.13 -4.45
N MET A 56 -6.91 4.62 -3.28
CA MET A 56 -7.14 3.20 -3.05
C MET A 56 -8.63 2.84 -3.03
N THR A 57 -8.91 1.55 -3.28
CA THR A 57 -10.25 0.96 -3.13
C THR A 57 -10.17 -0.23 -2.19
N CYS A 58 -11.00 -0.29 -1.15
CA CYS A 58 -11.01 -1.42 -0.24
C CYS A 58 -11.56 -2.69 -0.93
N PHE A 59 -10.77 -3.76 -0.97
CA PHE A 59 -11.21 -5.04 -1.53
C PHE A 59 -12.41 -5.67 -0.80
N LYS A 60 -12.59 -5.34 0.50
CA LYS A 60 -13.64 -5.92 1.35
C LYS A 60 -14.97 -5.16 1.25
N CYS A 61 -14.94 -3.83 1.27
CA CYS A 61 -16.15 -3.01 1.33
C CYS A 61 -16.33 -2.02 0.17
N GLY A 62 -15.39 -1.98 -0.78
CA GLY A 62 -15.48 -1.11 -1.96
C GLY A 62 -15.25 0.38 -1.70
N THR A 63 -15.06 0.81 -0.44
CA THR A 63 -14.85 2.23 -0.12
C THR A 63 -13.57 2.76 -0.75
N PHE A 64 -13.68 3.90 -1.42
CA PHE A 64 -12.56 4.67 -1.93
C PHE A 64 -11.97 5.55 -0.81
N PHE A 65 -10.63 5.60 -0.70
CA PHE A 65 -9.93 6.49 0.23
C PHE A 65 -8.53 6.87 -0.28
N LEU A 66 -7.96 7.95 0.26
CA LEU A 66 -6.57 8.35 0.04
C LEU A 66 -5.64 7.65 1.03
N LEU A 67 -4.50 7.14 0.56
CA LEU A 67 -3.52 6.50 1.44
C LEU A 67 -2.85 7.49 2.42
N ASP A 68 -2.46 8.68 1.99
CA ASP A 68 -1.67 9.57 2.88
C ASP A 68 -2.53 10.19 3.99
N MET A 69 -3.77 10.54 3.63
CA MET A 69 -4.70 11.22 4.52
C MET A 69 -5.67 10.25 5.22
N TRP A 70 -5.78 9.00 4.74
CA TRP A 70 -6.79 8.01 5.17
C TRP A 70 -8.23 8.54 5.18
N ARG A 71 -8.49 9.62 4.44
CA ARG A 71 -9.81 10.22 4.30
C ARG A 71 -10.58 9.51 3.20
N THR A 72 -11.86 9.26 3.48
CA THR A 72 -12.82 8.80 2.48
C THR A 72 -13.15 9.95 1.55
N PHE A 73 -13.43 9.65 0.28
CA PHE A 73 -13.91 10.68 -0.63
C PHE A 73 -15.33 11.10 -0.25
N GLU A 74 -15.58 12.41 -0.25
CA GLU A 74 -16.88 12.99 0.05
C GLU A 74 -17.88 12.76 -1.09
N SER A 75 -17.38 12.70 -2.33
CA SER A 75 -18.19 12.45 -3.53
C SER A 75 -17.84 11.12 -4.18
N TRP A 76 -18.84 10.24 -4.27
CA TRP A 76 -18.75 9.03 -5.10
C TRP A 76 -18.86 9.34 -6.61
N GLN A 77 -19.47 10.48 -6.97
CA GLN A 77 -19.68 10.86 -8.37
C GLN A 77 -18.39 11.35 -9.03
N ASN A 78 -17.49 11.98 -8.27
CA ASN A 78 -16.20 12.42 -8.75
C ASN A 78 -15.08 12.21 -7.71
N PRO A 79 -14.53 10.98 -7.60
CA PRO A 79 -13.47 10.68 -6.63
C PRO A 79 -12.12 11.33 -6.97
N TYR A 80 -12.01 12.12 -8.05
CA TYR A 80 -10.78 12.81 -8.45
C TYR A 80 -10.80 14.33 -8.21
N GLU A 81 -11.95 14.89 -7.83
CA GLU A 81 -12.18 16.34 -7.73
C GLU A 81 -11.15 17.06 -6.85
N HIS A 82 -10.84 16.49 -5.69
CA HIS A 82 -9.91 17.04 -4.70
C HIS A 82 -8.42 17.01 -5.13
N PHE A 83 -8.04 16.24 -6.17
CA PHE A 83 -6.68 16.32 -6.74
C PHE A 83 -6.51 17.52 -7.68
N ASN A 84 -7.61 18.11 -8.15
CA ASN A 84 -7.57 19.28 -9.02
C ASN A 84 -7.48 20.60 -8.25
N SER A 85 -7.50 20.55 -6.90
CA SER A 85 -7.36 21.74 -6.06
C SER A 85 -5.92 22.25 -6.05
N LEU A 86 -5.74 23.54 -6.34
CA LEU A 86 -4.46 24.26 -6.22
C LEU A 86 -3.94 24.36 -4.77
N THR A 87 -4.71 23.89 -3.78
CA THR A 87 -4.33 23.96 -2.36
C THR A 87 -3.30 22.92 -1.92
N GLY A 88 -2.91 21.97 -2.79
CA GLY A 88 -1.75 21.09 -2.55
C GLY A 88 -1.92 20.03 -1.47
N ASP A 89 -3.07 19.96 -0.80
CA ASP A 89 -3.29 19.03 0.33
C ASP A 89 -3.44 17.56 -0.08
N CYS A 90 -3.54 17.25 -1.38
CA CYS A 90 -3.78 15.90 -1.88
C CYS A 90 -2.97 15.59 -3.16
N ILE A 91 -2.15 14.55 -3.10
CA ILE A 91 -1.27 14.10 -4.21
C ILE A 91 -1.78 12.75 -4.73
N LEU A 92 -1.99 12.63 -6.05
CA LEU A 92 -2.48 11.40 -6.69
C LEU A 92 -1.39 10.35 -6.91
N PHE A 93 -0.20 10.79 -7.30
CA PHE A 93 0.97 9.95 -7.57
C PHE A 93 2.13 10.49 -6.76
N GLU A 94 2.85 9.62 -6.04
CA GLU A 94 4.08 10.03 -5.38
C GLU A 94 5.04 10.64 -6.40
N GLN A 95 5.69 11.75 -6.05
CA GLN A 95 6.75 12.29 -6.88
C GLN A 95 7.90 11.27 -6.83
N ILE A 96 8.20 10.68 -7.98
CA ILE A 96 9.44 9.94 -8.15
C ILE A 96 10.51 11.00 -8.33
N ASP A 97 11.45 11.08 -7.38
CA ASP A 97 12.72 11.77 -7.61
C ASP A 97 13.42 11.02 -8.75
N LEU A 98 13.20 11.46 -9.98
CA LEU A 98 14.06 11.10 -11.08
C LEU A 98 15.39 11.76 -10.75
N ASP A 99 16.29 11.02 -10.09
CA ASP A 99 17.70 11.36 -10.08
C ASP A 99 18.07 11.76 -11.51
N ASN A 100 18.58 12.98 -11.66
CA ASN A 100 18.83 13.70 -12.92
C ASN A 100 19.87 13.02 -13.84
N ASN A 101 19.73 11.73 -14.09
CA ASN A 101 20.63 10.93 -14.92
C ASN A 101 19.85 9.95 -15.81
N LEU A 102 18.69 10.37 -16.33
CA LEU A 102 18.22 9.89 -17.62
C LEU A 102 18.93 10.68 -18.72
N ASN A 103 20.16 10.28 -19.02
CA ASN A 103 20.80 10.62 -20.29
C ASN A 103 19.92 10.07 -21.44
N GLY A 104 19.12 10.93 -22.07
CA GLY A 104 18.80 10.78 -23.49
C GLY A 104 17.35 10.79 -23.95
N TYR A 105 16.35 11.05 -23.10
CA TYR A 105 14.97 11.28 -23.59
C TYR A 105 14.51 12.70 -23.28
N GLU A 106 14.54 13.56 -24.29
CA GLU A 106 13.87 14.86 -24.26
C GLU A 106 12.35 14.66 -24.28
N ILE A 107 11.66 15.13 -23.24
CA ILE A 107 10.22 15.29 -23.28
C ILE A 107 9.92 16.58 -24.06
N GLN A 108 9.51 16.44 -25.32
CA GLN A 108 9.01 17.55 -26.13
C GLN A 108 7.57 17.89 -25.69
N PRO A 109 7.27 19.11 -25.21
CA PRO A 109 5.93 19.48 -24.82
C PRO A 109 5.03 19.65 -26.05
N GLY A 110 4.00 18.81 -26.19
CA GLY A 110 2.75 19.21 -26.83
C GLY A 110 2.53 18.97 -28.33
N GLU A 111 2.79 17.77 -28.86
CA GLU A 111 2.12 17.33 -30.09
C GLU A 111 1.07 16.25 -29.78
N PHE A 112 -0.17 16.70 -29.62
CA PHE A 112 -1.33 15.83 -29.78
C PHE A 112 -1.34 15.40 -31.24
N LEU A 113 -1.06 14.11 -31.50
CA LEU A 113 -1.23 13.53 -32.83
C LEU A 113 -2.73 13.58 -33.19
N ILE A 114 -3.17 14.71 -33.74
CA ILE A 114 -4.41 14.76 -34.51
C ILE A 114 -4.13 13.89 -35.73
N GLY A 115 -4.67 12.67 -35.72
CA GLY A 115 -4.73 11.86 -36.93
C GLY A 115 -5.55 12.63 -37.96
N ASN A 116 -4.88 13.20 -38.96
CA ASN A 116 -5.54 13.77 -40.12
C ASN A 116 -6.16 12.63 -40.94
N ASN A 117 -7.48 12.70 -41.15
CA ASN A 117 -8.11 12.14 -42.35
C ASN A 117 -7.71 12.97 -43.57
#